data_AF-A0A431R9D6-F1
#
_entry.id   AF-A0A431R9D6-F1
#
_cell.length_a   1.000
_cell.length_b   1.000
_cell.length_c   1.000
_cell.angle_alpha   90.00
_cell.angle_beta   90.00
_cell.angle_gamma   90.00
#
_symmetry.space_group_name_H-M   'P 1'
#
loop_
_entity.id
_entity.type
_entity.pdbx_description
1 polymer ?
#
loop_
_entity_poly.entity_id
_entity_poly.type
_entity_poly.pdbx_seq_one_letter_code
_entity_poly.pdbx_strand_id
1 'polypeptide(L)'
;ELPAVLYLTEVSHLSGGKAYCFGGGFYIDPIFPDYDVKAIVSAEPTAAAIALKSVEVPPPSAIDYYAMIDASGANAPRPGDSAVFGFRGQAFVTRAYVVGVSGISKGNPKVETIENGFGEAYAWPV
;
A
#
# COMPACT_ATOMS: atom_id res chain seq x y z
N GLU A 1 13.70 -9.89 13.28
CA GLU A 1 13.14 -8.53 13.44
C GLU A 1 11.63 -8.62 13.29
N LEU A 2 10.85 -7.79 14.00
CA LEU A 2 9.39 -7.71 13.82
C LEU A 2 9.09 -6.60 12.80
N PRO A 3 8.29 -6.84 11.75
CA PRO A 3 7.93 -5.80 10.78
C PRO A 3 7.30 -4.59 11.47
N ALA A 4 7.77 -3.38 11.13
CA ALA A 4 7.33 -2.12 11.71
C ALA A 4 6.88 -1.09 10.66
N VAL A 5 6.70 -1.53 9.41
CA VAL A 5 6.30 -0.70 8.28
C VAL A 5 5.28 -1.45 7.43
N LEU A 6 4.34 -0.70 6.85
CA LEU A 6 3.42 -1.15 5.82
C LEU A 6 3.27 -0.03 4.79
N TYR A 7 2.84 -0.37 3.59
CA TYR A 7 2.39 0.62 2.62
C TYR A 7 0.87 0.58 2.55
N LEU A 8 0.23 1.72 2.85
CA LEU A 8 -1.22 1.90 2.82
C LEU A 8 -1.58 2.73 1.60
N THR A 9 -2.57 2.26 0.85
CA THR A 9 -3.17 2.98 -0.27
C THR A 9 -4.66 2.62 -0.36
N GLU A 10 -5.34 3.15 -1.36
CA GLU A 10 -6.77 2.97 -1.60
C GLU A 10 -7.02 2.49 -3.04
N VAL A 11 -8.05 1.66 -3.20
CA VAL A 11 -8.61 1.34 -4.51
C VAL A 11 -9.27 2.60 -5.08
N SER A 12 -8.68 3.13 -6.15
CA SER A 12 -9.14 4.33 -6.86
C SER A 12 -10.38 4.07 -7.71
N HIS A 13 -10.32 3.07 -8.59
CA HIS A 13 -11.37 2.81 -9.58
C HIS A 13 -11.34 1.37 -10.09
N LEU A 14 -12.39 1.00 -10.82
CA LEU A 14 -12.48 -0.26 -11.55
C LEU A 14 -12.41 0.01 -13.05
N SER A 15 -11.65 -0.80 -13.78
CA SER A 15 -11.60 -0.75 -15.24
C SER A 15 -11.16 -2.10 -15.80
N GLY A 16 -11.78 -2.55 -16.90
CA GLY A 16 -11.36 -3.78 -17.59
C GLY A 16 -11.32 -5.05 -16.72
N GLY A 17 -12.19 -5.14 -15.70
CA GLY A 17 -12.19 -6.29 -14.76
C GLY A 17 -11.10 -6.26 -13.69
N LYS A 18 -10.37 -5.14 -13.55
CA LYS A 18 -9.37 -4.91 -12.52
C LYS A 18 -9.76 -3.75 -11.61
N ALA A 19 -9.29 -3.82 -10.37
CA ALA A 19 -9.32 -2.73 -9.42
C ALA A 19 -7.92 -2.09 -9.38
N TYR A 20 -7.88 -0.76 -9.45
CA TYR A 20 -6.63 0.01 -9.53
C TYR A 20 -6.40 0.71 -8.20
N CYS A 21 -5.31 0.36 -7.51
CA CYS A 21 -4.91 1.00 -6.25
C CYS A 21 -3.92 2.13 -6.55
N PHE A 22 -4.01 3.27 -5.85
CA PHE A 22 -3.04 4.37 -6.06
C PHE A 22 -1.60 3.90 -5.78
N GLY A 23 -0.70 4.21 -6.70
CA GLY A 23 0.72 4.00 -6.53
C GLY A 23 1.43 5.25 -6.01
N GLY A 24 2.72 5.38 -6.34
CA GLY A 24 3.63 6.40 -5.84
C GLY A 24 4.57 5.92 -4.75
N GLY A 25 4.32 4.74 -4.16
CA GLY A 25 5.19 4.08 -3.18
C GLY A 25 5.72 2.72 -3.64
N PHE A 26 5.47 2.30 -4.88
CA PHE A 26 5.82 0.96 -5.35
C PHE A 26 7.28 0.89 -5.80
N TYR A 27 8.18 0.78 -4.83
CA TYR A 27 9.54 0.32 -5.06
C TYR A 27 9.67 -1.13 -4.58
N ILE A 28 9.45 -2.08 -5.49
CA ILE A 28 9.67 -3.50 -5.22
C ILE A 28 11.16 -3.78 -5.42
N ASP A 29 11.89 -3.99 -4.32
CA ASP A 29 13.35 -4.08 -4.33
C ASP A 29 13.86 -5.19 -5.29
N PRO A 30 14.55 -4.83 -6.39
CA PRO A 30 14.99 -5.77 -7.41
C PRO A 30 16.17 -6.65 -6.97
N ILE A 31 16.69 -6.46 -5.75
CA ILE A 31 17.67 -7.37 -5.14
C ILE A 31 17.04 -8.73 -4.83
N PHE A 32 15.73 -8.79 -4.58
CA PHE A 32 15.03 -10.05 -4.37
C PHE A 32 14.67 -10.70 -5.70
N PRO A 33 14.65 -12.05 -5.77
CA PRO A 33 13.99 -12.74 -6.87
C PRO A 33 12.53 -12.30 -6.98
N ASP A 34 11.97 -12.37 -8.17
CA ASP A 34 10.56 -12.09 -8.40
C ASP A 34 9.68 -12.91 -7.43
N TYR A 35 8.70 -12.24 -6.83
CA TYR A 35 7.73 -12.85 -5.93
C TYR A 35 6.34 -12.27 -6.16
N ASP A 36 5.31 -13.03 -5.79
CA ASP A 36 3.93 -12.58 -5.86
C ASP A 36 3.68 -11.51 -4.80
N VAL A 37 3.58 -10.25 -5.23
CA VAL A 37 3.26 -9.13 -4.36
C VAL A 37 1.79 -9.27 -3.94
N LYS A 38 1.54 -9.14 -2.63
CA LYS A 38 0.18 -9.27 -2.07
C LYS A 38 -0.19 -8.07 -1.23
N ALA A 39 -1.50 -7.82 -1.16
CA ALA A 39 -2.09 -6.85 -0.25
C ALA A 39 -3.31 -7.45 0.45
N ILE A 40 -3.55 -7.01 1.68
CA ILE A 40 -4.88 -7.12 2.29
C ILE A 40 -5.72 -5.99 1.73
N VAL A 41 -6.86 -6.32 1.11
CA VAL A 41 -7.78 -5.35 0.52
C VAL A 41 -9.16 -5.50 1.14
N SER A 42 -9.66 -4.43 1.77
CA SER A 42 -10.92 -4.48 2.51
C SER A 42 -11.46 -3.08 2.80
N ALA A 43 -12.79 -2.97 2.91
CA ALA A 43 -13.45 -1.78 3.42
C ALA A 43 -13.23 -1.57 4.93
N GLU A 44 -13.08 -2.67 5.67
CA GLU A 44 -12.93 -2.67 7.13
C GLU A 44 -11.60 -3.31 7.55
N PRO A 45 -10.99 -2.87 8.68
CA PRO A 45 -9.76 -3.46 9.19
C PRO A 45 -9.87 -4.98 9.38
N THR A 46 -8.93 -5.74 8.80
CA THR A 46 -8.93 -7.20 8.89
C THR A 46 -7.53 -7.78 8.67
N ALA A 47 -7.32 -9.00 9.18
CA ALA A 47 -6.16 -9.84 8.87
C ALA A 47 -6.60 -11.19 8.27
N ALA A 48 -7.85 -11.29 7.83
CA ALA A 48 -8.39 -12.54 7.29
C ALA A 48 -7.73 -12.89 5.95
N ALA A 49 -7.38 -14.17 5.77
CA ALA A 49 -6.73 -14.65 4.55
C ALA A 49 -7.57 -14.41 3.27
N ILE A 50 -8.90 -14.34 3.39
CA ILE A 50 -9.80 -14.07 2.26
C ILE A 50 -9.65 -12.65 1.69
N ALA A 51 -9.15 -11.72 2.48
CA ALA A 51 -8.85 -10.35 2.06
C ALA A 51 -7.47 -10.23 1.40
N LEU A 52 -6.63 -11.28 1.46
CA LEU A 52 -5.31 -11.28 0.83
C LEU A 52 -5.46 -11.51 -0.67
N LYS A 53 -4.99 -10.56 -1.47
CA LYS A 53 -5.06 -10.58 -2.94
C LYS A 53 -3.66 -10.47 -3.53
N SER A 54 -3.42 -11.21 -4.61
CA SER A 54 -2.26 -10.98 -5.48
C SER A 54 -2.42 -9.65 -6.21
N VAL A 55 -1.32 -8.94 -6.38
CA VAL A 55 -1.30 -7.59 -6.95
C VAL A 55 -0.26 -7.53 -8.06
N GLU A 56 -0.69 -7.07 -9.22
CA GLU A 56 0.20 -6.76 -10.33
C GLU A 56 0.73 -5.33 -10.14
N VAL A 57 2.03 -5.23 -9.86
CA VAL A 57 2.74 -3.94 -9.71
C VAL A 57 3.43 -3.63 -11.04
N PRO A 58 3.39 -2.37 -11.51
CA PRO A 58 4.08 -1.99 -12.75
C PRO A 58 5.58 -2.29 -12.67
N PRO A 59 6.22 -2.65 -13.80
CA PRO A 59 7.66 -2.86 -13.85
C PRO A 59 8.41 -1.54 -13.58
N PRO A 60 9.69 -1.58 -13.16
CA PRO A 60 10.48 -0.38 -12.88
C PRO A 60 10.62 0.62 -14.04
N SER A 61 10.37 0.17 -15.28
CA SER A 61 10.37 1.01 -16.48
C SER A 61 9.08 1.82 -16.67
N ALA A 62 8.04 1.56 -15.90
CA ALA A 62 6.76 2.26 -15.94
C ALA A 62 6.57 3.13 -14.70
N ILE A 63 5.90 4.28 -14.89
CA ILE A 63 5.51 5.13 -13.76
C ILE A 63 4.43 4.40 -12.96
N ASP A 64 4.62 4.33 -11.65
CA ASP A 64 3.73 3.64 -10.72
C ASP A 64 2.48 4.45 -10.36
N TYR A 65 1.67 4.77 -11.36
CA TYR A 65 0.38 5.43 -11.09
C TYR A 65 -0.58 4.53 -10.33
N TYR A 66 -0.61 3.24 -10.70
CA TYR A 66 -1.50 2.27 -10.11
C TYR A 66 -0.86 0.89 -10.04
N ALA A 67 -1.28 0.11 -9.04
CA ALA A 67 -1.17 -1.34 -9.06
C ALA A 67 -2.55 -1.96 -9.30
N MET A 68 -2.58 -3.16 -9.89
CA MET A 68 -3.81 -3.78 -10.37
C MET A 68 -4.12 -5.05 -9.60
N ILE A 69 -5.39 -5.19 -9.23
CA ILE A 69 -5.91 -6.35 -8.50
C ILE A 69 -7.05 -6.93 -9.31
N ASP A 70 -7.16 -8.25 -9.34
CA ASP A 70 -8.31 -8.88 -9.96
C ASP A 70 -9.62 -8.48 -9.26
N ALA A 71 -10.58 -7.96 -10.04
CA ALA A 71 -11.87 -7.51 -9.53
C ALA A 71 -13.00 -8.49 -9.87
N SER A 72 -12.67 -9.75 -10.13
CA SER A 72 -13.66 -10.81 -10.35
C SER A 72 -13.94 -11.60 -9.06
N GLY A 73 -15.10 -12.25 -9.03
CA GLY A 73 -15.46 -13.20 -7.97
C GLY A 73 -16.00 -12.57 -6.68
N ALA A 74 -16.20 -13.43 -5.68
CA ALA A 74 -16.67 -13.02 -4.37
C ALA A 74 -15.57 -12.24 -3.63
N ASN A 75 -15.94 -11.16 -2.93
CA ASN A 75 -15.01 -10.23 -2.29
C ASN A 75 -14.07 -9.54 -3.29
N ALA A 76 -14.59 -9.20 -4.47
CA ALA A 76 -13.91 -8.30 -5.40
C ALA A 76 -13.67 -6.93 -4.72
N PRO A 77 -12.47 -6.34 -4.85
CA PRO A 77 -12.22 -5.00 -4.36
C PRO A 77 -13.16 -3.97 -4.98
N ARG A 78 -13.48 -2.93 -4.22
CA ARG A 78 -14.32 -1.81 -4.65
C ARG A 78 -13.56 -0.49 -4.45
N PRO A 79 -13.88 0.56 -5.24
CA PRO A 79 -13.36 1.89 -4.98
C PRO A 79 -13.63 2.33 -3.54
N GLY A 80 -12.61 2.90 -2.88
CA GLY A 80 -12.63 3.26 -1.47
C GLY A 80 -12.19 2.16 -0.49
N ASP A 81 -12.03 0.90 -0.93
CA ASP A 81 -11.42 -0.12 -0.08
C ASP A 81 -9.94 0.22 0.18
N SER A 82 -9.47 0.03 1.41
CA SER A 82 -8.07 0.17 1.77
C SER A 82 -7.26 -1.03 1.27
N ALA A 83 -6.07 -0.78 0.75
CA ALA A 83 -5.10 -1.81 0.36
C ALA A 83 -3.81 -1.65 1.17
N VAL A 84 -3.48 -2.68 1.95
CA VAL A 84 -2.31 -2.72 2.84
C VAL A 84 -1.30 -3.73 2.32
N PHE A 85 -0.10 -3.27 2.03
CA PHE A 85 0.99 -4.05 1.48
C PHE A 85 2.12 -4.24 2.50
N GLY A 86 2.80 -5.40 2.39
CA GLY A 86 4.06 -5.67 3.08
C GLY A 86 5.14 -6.05 2.07
N PHE A 87 6.11 -5.17 1.87
CA PHE A 87 7.29 -5.42 1.04
C PHE A 87 8.48 -4.60 1.57
N ARG A 88 9.69 -4.92 1.11
CA ARG A 88 10.86 -4.10 1.39
C ARG A 88 10.88 -2.91 0.43
N GLY A 89 10.48 -1.74 0.93
CA GLY A 89 10.50 -0.48 0.17
C GLY A 89 11.73 0.38 0.46
N GLN A 90 11.97 1.38 -0.40
CA GLN A 90 12.92 2.47 -0.17
C GLN A 90 12.17 3.81 -0.28
N ALA A 91 11.74 4.38 0.85
CA ALA A 91 10.85 5.54 0.85
C ALA A 91 11.39 6.76 0.08
N PHE A 92 12.70 7.04 0.17
CA PHE A 92 13.34 8.23 -0.40
C PHE A 92 13.46 8.24 -1.93
N VAL A 93 13.20 7.11 -2.59
CA VAL A 93 13.09 7.05 -4.07
C VAL A 93 11.64 7.03 -4.55
N THR A 94 10.69 7.25 -3.64
CA THR A 94 9.26 7.25 -3.92
C THR A 94 8.65 8.63 -3.64
N ARG A 95 7.38 8.79 -3.97
CA ARG A 95 6.58 10.00 -3.66
C ARG A 95 5.50 9.74 -2.61
N ALA A 96 5.53 8.58 -1.97
CA ALA A 96 4.62 8.26 -0.87
C ALA A 96 4.98 9.09 0.36
N TYR A 97 3.98 9.43 1.17
CA TYR A 97 4.22 9.99 2.48
C TYR A 97 4.79 8.93 3.42
N VAL A 98 5.70 9.36 4.29
CA VAL A 98 6.16 8.61 5.44
C VAL A 98 5.35 9.10 6.64
N VAL A 99 4.76 8.16 7.39
CA VAL A 99 3.88 8.49 8.52
C VAL A 99 4.41 7.82 9.78
N GLY A 100 4.91 8.62 10.71
CA GLY A 100 5.35 8.14 12.02
C GLY A 100 4.15 7.86 12.92
N VAL A 101 4.01 6.61 13.38
CA VAL A 101 2.92 6.21 14.30
C VAL A 101 3.48 5.67 15.60
N SER A 102 3.11 6.30 16.72
CA SER A 102 3.47 5.86 18.06
C SER A 102 2.33 5.07 18.72
N GLY A 103 2.60 4.44 19.86
CA GLY A 103 1.54 3.89 20.74
C GLY A 103 0.88 2.58 20.29
N ILE A 104 1.29 1.99 19.16
CA ILE A 104 0.75 0.73 18.63
C ILE A 104 0.77 -0.40 19.68
N SER A 105 1.91 -0.63 20.34
CA SER A 105 2.05 -1.70 21.35
C SER A 105 1.23 -1.46 22.62
N LYS A 106 0.73 -0.24 22.83
CA LYS A 106 -0.13 0.14 23.96
C LYS A 106 -1.61 0.15 23.59
N GLY A 107 -1.97 -0.19 22.36
CA GLY A 107 -3.35 -0.10 21.87
C GLY A 107 -3.87 1.34 21.74
N ASN A 108 -2.97 2.33 21.72
CA ASN A 108 -3.32 3.75 21.58
C ASN A 108 -2.51 4.37 20.42
N PRO A 109 -2.77 3.96 19.17
CA PRO A 109 -2.02 4.42 18.02
C PRO A 109 -2.24 5.93 17.80
N LYS A 110 -1.16 6.66 17.54
CA LYS A 110 -1.20 8.10 17.26
C LYS A 110 -0.26 8.44 16.12
N VAL A 111 -0.77 9.19 15.14
CA VAL A 111 0.06 9.82 14.11
C VAL A 111 0.86 10.95 14.77
N GLU A 112 2.18 10.86 14.73
CA GLU A 112 3.09 11.86 15.27
C GLU A 112 3.63 12.78 14.17
N THR A 113 3.94 12.21 13.01
CA THR A 113 4.54 12.93 11.90
C THR A 113 4.00 12.45 10.56
N ILE A 114 4.04 13.36 9.59
CA ILE A 114 3.80 13.07 8.18
C ILE A 114 4.88 13.83 7.41
N GLU A 115 5.70 13.10 6.66
CA GLU A 115 6.78 13.65 5.85
C GLU A 115 6.69 13.17 4.39
N ASN A 116 7.35 13.89 3.48
CA ASN A 116 7.65 13.35 2.16
C ASN A 116 8.84 12.36 2.22
N GLY A 117 9.18 11.74 1.08
CA GLY A 117 10.31 10.79 0.98
C GLY A 117 11.68 11.37 1.35
N PHE A 118 11.83 12.70 1.40
CA PHE A 118 13.07 13.38 1.80
C PHE A 118 13.11 13.78 3.28
N GLY A 119 12.07 13.47 4.05
CA GLY A 119 11.95 13.80 5.47
C GLY A 119 11.46 15.22 5.75
N GLU A 120 10.94 15.93 4.75
CA GLU A 120 10.34 17.25 4.94
C GLU A 120 8.90 17.09 5.42
N ALA A 121 8.54 17.80 6.49
CA ALA A 121 7.20 17.75 7.07
C ALA A 121 6.14 18.19 6.05
N TYR A 122 5.01 17.47 6.02
CA TYR A 122 3.90 17.73 5.11
C TYR A 122 2.61 17.98 5.89
N ALA A 123 1.87 19.02 5.51
CA ALA A 123 0.57 19.32 6.10
C ALA A 123 -0.52 18.51 5.38
N TRP A 124 -0.87 17.35 5.93
CA TRP A 124 -1.96 16.49 5.46
C TRP A 124 -2.63 15.78 6.65
N PRO A 125 -3.94 15.46 6.59
CA PRO A 125 -4.91 16.03 5.66
C PRO A 125 -5.09 17.53 5.92
N VAL A 126 -5.22 18.32 4.85
CA VAL A 126 -5.64 19.74 4.93
C VAL A 126 -7.15 19.84 5.06
#